data_AF-A0A920GIM9-F1
#
_entry.id   AF-A0A920GIM9-F1
#
_cell.length_a   1.000
_cell.length_b   1.000
_cell.length_c   1.000
_cell.angle_alpha   90.00
_cell.angle_beta   90.00
_cell.angle_gamma   90.00
#
_symmetry.space_group_name_H-M   'P 1'
#
loop_
_entity.id
_entity.type
_entity.pdbx_description
1 polymer ?
#
loop_
_entity_poly.entity_id
_entity_poly.type
_entity_poly.pdbx_seq_one_letter_code
_entity_poly.pdbx_strand_id
1 'polypeptide(L)'
;MNKLNVLVTTTSFQDTPGKHHDLLAEQNWDLSFLRGPLKEEEIIAVIDQFDAVICGDDDYTQKVLEKRGKGKGLKRFQKMGRT
;
A
#
# COMPACT_ATOMS: atom_id res chain seq x y z
N MET A 1 -3.91 20.78 -6.29
CA MET A 1 -2.94 19.67 -6.42
C MET A 1 -3.62 18.41 -5.93
N ASN A 2 -3.66 17.33 -6.72
CA ASN A 2 -4.24 16.07 -6.27
C ASN A 2 -3.31 15.40 -5.25
N LYS A 3 -3.84 15.03 -4.08
CA LYS A 3 -3.12 14.21 -3.11
C LYS A 3 -2.94 12.79 -3.67
N LEU A 4 -1.85 12.14 -3.28
CA LEU A 4 -1.56 10.76 -3.64
C LEU A 4 -2.35 9.82 -2.72
N ASN A 5 -3.11 8.87 -3.27
CA ASN A 5 -3.84 7.88 -2.46
C ASN A 5 -2.93 6.69 -2.16
N VAL A 6 -2.63 6.43 -0.89
CA VAL A 6 -1.69 5.38 -0.48
C VAL A 6 -2.37 4.39 0.46
N LEU A 7 -2.28 3.10 0.14
CA LEU A 7 -2.69 2.01 1.01
C LEU A 7 -1.51 1.53 1.85
N VAL A 8 -1.71 1.33 3.15
CA VAL A 8 -0.72 0.72 4.05
C VAL A 8 -1.32 -0.57 4.62
N THR A 9 -0.70 -1.71 4.34
CA THR A 9 -1.16 -3.04 4.78
C THR A 9 -0.26 -3.66 5.84
N THR A 10 1.00 -3.26 5.90
CA THR A 10 1.97 -3.80 6.86
C THR A 10 1.61 -3.41 8.30
N THR A 11 1.25 -4.41 9.10
CA THR A 11 0.87 -4.24 10.52
C THR A 11 2.05 -3.86 11.38
N SER A 12 3.23 -4.43 11.13
CA SER A 12 4.46 -4.07 11.87
C SER A 12 4.82 -2.60 11.69
N PHE A 13 4.68 -2.06 10.48
CA PHE A 13 4.93 -0.65 10.21
C PHE A 13 3.91 0.27 10.92
N GLN A 14 2.64 -0.14 10.93
CA GLN A 14 1.56 0.58 11.63
C GLN A 14 1.74 0.56 13.15
N ASP A 15 2.05 -0.60 13.71
CA ASP A 15 2.06 -0.82 15.16
C ASP A 15 3.39 -0.38 15.82
N THR A 16 4.48 -0.32 15.05
CA THR A 16 5.78 0.10 15.60
C THR A 16 5.86 1.64 15.63
N PRO A 17 5.91 2.28 16.81
CA PRO A 17 6.12 3.72 16.89
C PRO A 17 7.52 4.09 16.37
N GLY A 18 7.64 5.20 15.64
CA GLY A 18 8.91 5.65 15.10
C GLY A 18 8.77 6.82 14.13
N LYS A 19 9.92 7.40 13.75
CA LYS A 19 10.01 8.59 12.89
C LYS A 19 9.36 8.41 11.52
N HIS A 20 9.17 7.17 11.07
CA HIS A 20 8.49 6.88 9.81
C HIS A 20 7.04 7.36 9.80
N HIS A 21 6.37 7.40 10.95
CA HIS A 21 5.03 7.97 11.08
C HIS A 21 5.03 9.48 10.88
N ASP A 22 5.99 10.18 11.48
CA ASP A 22 6.16 11.62 11.31
C ASP A 22 6.44 11.96 9.84
N LEU A 23 7.38 11.23 9.23
CA LEU A 23 7.73 11.41 7.82
C LEU A 23 6.54 11.15 6.87
N LEU A 24 5.66 10.20 7.20
CA LEU A 24 4.42 9.93 6.46
C LEU A 24 3.38 11.04 6.63
N ALA A 25 3.23 11.55 7.85
CA ALA A 25 2.32 12.65 8.15
C ALA A 25 2.78 13.97 7.49
N GLU A 26 4.09 14.16 7.31
CA GLU A 26 4.67 15.27 6.55
C GLU A 26 4.36 15.17 5.04
N GLN A 27 4.04 13.97 4.53
CA GLN A 27 3.64 13.84 3.14
C GLN A 27 2.21 14.35 2.93
N ASN A 28 1.99 15.07 1.84
CA ASN A 28 0.65 15.48 1.42
C ASN A 28 -0.09 14.32 0.72
N TRP A 29 -0.19 13.17 1.38
CA TRP A 29 -0.83 11.94 0.91
C TRP A 29 -2.17 11.71 1.62
N ASP A 30 -3.04 10.94 0.99
CA ASP A 30 -4.26 10.42 1.59
C ASP A 30 -4.01 8.95 1.94
N LEU A 31 -3.95 8.65 3.24
CA LEU A 31 -3.56 7.34 3.75
C LEU A 31 -4.79 6.51 4.11
N SER A 32 -4.87 5.31 3.56
CA SER A 32 -5.83 4.27 3.96
C SER A 32 -5.09 3.10 4.56
N PHE A 33 -5.68 2.47 5.56
CA PHE A 33 -5.05 1.39 6.32
C PHE A 33 -5.90 0.13 6.22
N LEU A 34 -5.24 -0.97 5.88
CA LEU A 34 -5.74 -2.33 6.07
C LEU A 34 -4.71 -3.09 6.89
N ARG A 35 -5.12 -4.21 7.50
CA ARG A 35 -4.19 -5.03 8.29
C ARG A 35 -3.91 -6.32 7.52
N GLY A 36 -2.67 -6.45 7.04
CA GLY A 36 -2.18 -7.64 6.34
C GLY A 36 -1.59 -8.71 7.27
N PRO A 37 -1.04 -9.79 6.70
CA PRO A 37 -0.88 -10.01 5.26
C PRO A 37 -2.22 -10.31 4.57
N LEU A 38 -2.50 -9.56 3.50
CA LEU A 38 -3.67 -9.73 2.64
C LEU A 38 -3.40 -10.81 1.57
N LYS A 39 -4.45 -11.56 1.23
CA LYS A 39 -4.40 -12.52 0.10
C LYS A 39 -4.56 -11.81 -1.24
N GLU A 40 -4.13 -12.49 -2.32
CA GLU A 40 -4.26 -12.01 -3.71
C GLU A 40 -5.67 -11.44 -4.01
N GLU A 41 -6.71 -12.18 -3.63
CA GLU A 41 -8.12 -11.82 -3.87
C GLU A 41 -8.54 -10.52 -3.17
N GLU A 42 -8.09 -10.35 -1.92
CA GLU A 42 -8.38 -9.16 -1.12
C GLU A 42 -7.70 -7.92 -1.70
N ILE A 43 -6.44 -8.07 -2.12
CA ILE A 43 -5.68 -6.98 -2.76
C ILE A 43 -6.34 -6.62 -4.09
N ILE A 44 -6.69 -7.62 -4.92
CA ILE A 44 -7.36 -7.42 -6.20
C ILE A 44 -8.66 -6.62 -6.03
N ALA A 45 -9.41 -6.81 -4.94
CA ALA A 45 -10.66 -6.10 -4.73
C ALA A 45 -10.51 -4.58 -4.52
N VAL A 46 -9.33 -4.12 -4.09
CA VAL A 46 -9.14 -2.72 -3.62
C VAL A 46 -8.00 -1.96 -4.29
N ILE A 47 -7.00 -2.65 -4.87
CA ILE A 47 -5.73 -2.04 -5.29
C ILE A 47 -5.86 -1.00 -6.41
N ASP A 48 -6.93 -1.06 -7.19
CA ASP A 48 -7.21 -0.15 -8.31
C ASP A 48 -7.71 1.24 -7.85
N GLN A 49 -7.98 1.41 -6.56
CA GLN A 49 -8.42 2.65 -5.94
C GLN A 49 -7.23 3.52 -5.46
N PHE A 50 -6.03 2.94 -5.39
CA PHE A 50 -4.84 3.55 -4.79
C PHE A 50 -3.73 3.78 -5.82
N ASP A 51 -2.99 4.87 -5.63
CA ASP A 51 -1.82 5.20 -6.47
C ASP A 51 -0.56 4.46 -6.00
N ALA A 52 -0.45 4.13 -4.71
CA ALA A 52 0.70 3.47 -4.13
C ALA A 52 0.30 2.52 -2.98
N VAL A 53 1.16 1.55 -2.69
CA VAL A 53 0.97 0.65 -1.55
C VAL A 53 2.27 0.42 -0.79
N ILE A 54 2.16 0.44 0.54
CA ILE A 54 3.21 0.03 1.47
C ILE A 54 2.76 -1.30 2.07
N CYS A 55 3.46 -2.37 1.71
CA CYS A 55 3.05 -3.73 2.02
C CYS A 55 4.13 -4.51 2.78
N GLY A 56 3.70 -5.53 3.50
CA GLY A 56 4.58 -6.46 4.20
C GLY A 56 4.65 -7.77 3.43
N ASP A 57 4.26 -8.85 4.10
CA ASP A 57 4.21 -10.20 3.54
C ASP A 57 2.92 -10.50 2.74
N ASP A 58 2.27 -9.47 2.21
CA ASP A 58 1.07 -9.60 1.38
C ASP A 58 1.34 -10.37 0.07
N ASP A 59 0.33 -11.10 -0.42
CA ASP A 59 0.41 -11.95 -1.62
C ASP A 59 0.33 -11.14 -2.93
N TYR A 60 1.38 -10.38 -3.23
CA TYR A 60 1.51 -9.68 -4.50
C TYR A 60 2.02 -10.60 -5.61
N THR A 61 1.10 -11.07 -6.44
CA THR A 61 1.43 -11.82 -7.66
C THR A 61 1.45 -10.92 -8.88
N GLN A 62 1.90 -11.45 -10.02
CA GLN A 62 1.86 -10.74 -11.30
C GLN A 62 0.45 -10.24 -11.65
N LYS A 63 -0.60 -11.03 -11.35
CA LYS A 63 -2.00 -10.63 -11.59
C LYS A 63 -2.39 -9.39 -10.79
N VAL A 64 -1.93 -9.29 -9.54
CA VAL A 64 -2.16 -8.13 -8.68
C VAL A 64 -1.50 -6.89 -9.27
N LEU A 65 -0.25 -7.01 -9.71
CA LEU A 65 0.52 -5.90 -10.29
C LEU A 65 0.00 -5.46 -11.66
N GLU A 66 -0.51 -6.40 -12.46
CA GLU A 66 -1.15 -6.13 -13.75
C GLU A 66 -2.53 -5.51 -13.60
N LYS A 67 -3.14 -5.59 -12.42
CA LYS A 67 -4.40 -4.93 -12.12
C LYS A 67 -4.22 -3.41 -12.06
N ARG A 68 -4.33 -2.78 -13.22
CA ARG A 68 -4.39 -1.32 -13.37
C ARG A 68 -5.83 -0.85 -13.49
N GLY A 69 -6.30 -0.16 -12.46
CA GLY A 69 -7.51 0.67 -12.57
C GLY A 69 -7.33 1.74 -13.62
N LYS A 70 -8.37 2.01 -14.42
CA LYS A 70 -8.42 3.05 -15.46
C LYS A 70 -7.82 4.38 -14.96
N GLY A 71 -6.55 4.63 -15.26
CA GLY A 71 -5.84 5.88 -14.95
C GLY A 71 -5.24 6.03 -13.53
N LYS A 72 -5.44 5.07 -12.61
CA LYS A 72 -4.94 5.10 -11.23
C LYS A 72 -4.34 3.75 -10.81
N GLY A 73 -3.51 3.18 -11.67
CA GLY A 73 -2.80 1.93 -11.35
C GLY A 73 -1.69 2.16 -10.32
N LEU A 74 -1.30 1.10 -9.62
CA LEU A 74 -0.19 1.10 -8.67
C LEU A 74 1.10 1.63 -9.32
N LYS A 75 1.58 2.78 -8.85
CA LYS A 75 2.80 3.45 -9.36
C LYS A 75 4.04 3.08 -8.56
N ARG A 76 3.88 2.77 -7.27
CA ARG A 76 4.97 2.53 -6.33
C ARG A 76 4.61 1.36 -5.41
N PHE A 77 5.50 0.39 -5.33
CA PHE A 77 5.39 -0.80 -4.50
C PHE A 77 6.59 -0.85 -3.56
N GLN A 78 6.35 -0.94 -2.25
CA GLN A 78 7.40 -1.06 -1.24
C GLN A 78 7.09 -2.27 -0.36
N LYS A 79 7.88 -3.34 -0.48
CA LYS A 79 7.77 -4.54 0.34
C LYS A 79 8.72 -4.47 1.54
N MET A 80 8.18 -4.59 2.74
CA MET A 80 8.90 -4.59 4.01
C MET A 80 8.89 -6.02 4.59
N GLY A 81 9.83 -6.86 4.15
CA GLY A 81 9.93 -8.28 4.56
C GLY A 81 11.32 -8.85 4.29
N ARG A 82 11.68 -9.96 4.97
CA ARG A 82 13.01 -10.61 4.89
C ARG A 82 13.12 -11.35 3.55
N THR A 83 14.16 -11.03 2.78
CA THR A 83 14.51 -11.66 1.48
C THR A 83 14.70 -13.16 1.58
#